data_AF-A7J384-F1
#
_entry.id   AF-A7J384-F1
#
_cell.length_a   1.000
_cell.length_b   1.000
_cell.length_c   1.000
_cell.angle_alpha   90.00
_cell.angle_beta   90.00
_cell.angle_gamma   90.00
#
_symmetry.space_group_name_H-M   'P 1'
#
loop_
_entity.id
_entity.type
_entity.pdbx_description
1 polymer ?
#
loop_
_entity_poly.entity_id
_entity_poly.type
_entity_poly.pdbx_seq_one_letter_code
_entity_poly.pdbx_strand_id
1 'polypeptide(L)'
;MCSQEAFQAQRSQLVELLVSGSLEGFESVLDWLLSWEVLSWEDYEGFHLLGQPLSHLARRLLDTVWNKGTWACQKLIAAAQEAQADSQSPKLHGCWDPHSLHPARDLQSHRPAIVRRLHSHVENMLDLAWERGFVSQYECDEIRLPIFTPSQRARRLLDLATVKANGLAAFLLQHVQELPVPLALPLEAATCKKYMAKLRTTVSAQSRFLSTYDGAETLCLEDIYTE
;
A
#
# COMPACT_ATOMS: atom_id res chain seq x y z
N MET A 1 -8.17 12.61 23.96
CA MET A 1 -8.26 13.42 22.73
C MET A 1 -6.84 13.77 22.31
N CYS A 2 -6.43 13.44 21.08
CA CYS A 2 -5.08 13.75 20.61
C CYS A 2 -5.02 15.26 20.29
N SER A 3 -4.31 16.03 21.11
CA SER A 3 -4.03 17.45 20.82
C SER A 3 -2.99 17.52 19.70
N GLN A 4 -2.99 18.62 18.95
CA GLN A 4 -2.02 18.86 17.89
C GLN A 4 -0.58 18.78 18.47
N GLU A 5 -0.35 19.32 19.65
CA GLU A 5 0.93 19.21 20.37
C GLU A 5 1.37 17.75 20.66
N ALA A 6 0.44 16.87 21.02
CA ALA A 6 0.74 15.45 21.26
C ALA A 6 1.15 14.72 19.97
N PHE A 7 0.54 15.09 18.83
CA PHE A 7 0.92 14.57 17.52
C PHE A 7 2.34 15.01 17.14
N GLN A 8 2.71 16.25 17.45
CA GLN A 8 4.07 16.75 17.20
C GLN A 8 5.10 16.02 18.05
N ALA A 9 4.79 15.76 19.31
CA ALA A 9 5.66 14.99 20.21
C ALA A 9 5.87 13.54 19.75
N GLN A 10 4.85 12.94 19.11
CA GLN A 10 4.90 11.56 18.58
C GLN A 10 5.41 11.49 17.13
N ARG A 11 5.78 12.62 16.52
CA ARG A 11 6.11 12.68 15.08
C ARG A 11 7.22 11.73 14.67
N SER A 12 8.28 11.60 15.48
CA SER A 12 9.38 10.66 15.20
C SER A 12 8.90 9.20 15.20
N GLN A 13 8.09 8.82 16.18
CA GLN A 13 7.50 7.48 16.29
C GLN A 13 6.55 7.19 15.11
N LEU A 14 5.76 8.17 14.70
CA LEU A 14 4.86 8.03 13.54
C LEU A 14 5.63 7.87 12.22
N VAL A 15 6.74 8.61 12.04
CA VAL A 15 7.62 8.39 10.87
C VAL A 15 8.19 6.98 10.91
N GLU A 16 8.68 6.52 12.07
CA GLU A 16 9.21 5.17 12.20
C GLU A 16 8.15 4.10 11.90
N LEU A 17 6.92 4.26 12.38
CA LEU A 17 5.80 3.36 12.08
C LEU A 17 5.46 3.32 10.59
N LEU A 18 5.47 4.47 9.91
CA LEU A 18 5.19 4.55 8.47
C LEU A 18 6.36 4.03 7.61
N VAL A 19 7.60 4.20 8.07
CA VAL A 19 8.83 3.81 7.34
C VAL A 19 9.22 2.35 7.58
N SER A 20 8.91 1.80 8.76
CA SER A 20 9.19 0.40 9.10
C SER A 20 8.31 -0.60 8.33
N GLY A 21 7.22 -0.12 7.73
CA GLY A 21 6.37 -0.89 6.82
C GLY A 21 6.95 -1.05 5.42
N SER A 22 6.23 -1.80 4.58
CA SER A 22 6.47 -1.82 3.13
C SER A 22 5.88 -0.57 2.47
N LEU A 23 6.34 -0.24 1.25
CA LEU A 23 5.71 0.79 0.41
C LEU A 23 4.21 0.53 0.26
N GLU A 24 3.80 -0.73 0.12
CA GLU A 24 2.38 -1.09 0.04
C GLU A 24 1.60 -0.78 1.33
N GLY A 25 2.25 -0.93 2.49
CA GLY A 25 1.67 -0.56 3.78
C GLY A 25 1.45 0.95 3.86
N PHE A 26 2.41 1.75 3.40
CA PHE A 26 2.26 3.20 3.31
C PHE A 26 1.14 3.61 2.33
N GLU A 27 1.12 3.03 1.13
CA GLU A 27 0.05 3.27 0.16
C GLU A 27 -1.33 2.84 0.69
N SER A 28 -1.41 1.79 1.49
CA SER A 28 -2.66 1.39 2.16
C SER A 28 -3.15 2.42 3.18
N VAL A 29 -2.23 3.10 3.89
CA VAL A 29 -2.61 4.21 4.78
C VAL A 29 -3.14 5.39 3.96
N LEU A 30 -2.54 5.68 2.80
CA LEU A 30 -3.06 6.70 1.89
C LEU A 30 -4.46 6.34 1.37
N ASP A 31 -4.70 5.07 1.03
CA ASP A 31 -6.02 4.62 0.58
C ASP A 31 -7.09 4.87 1.66
N TRP A 32 -6.78 4.60 2.92
CA TRP A 32 -7.69 4.87 4.05
C TRP A 32 -7.93 6.37 4.24
N LEU A 33 -6.88 7.18 4.18
CA LEU A 33 -7.01 8.64 4.32
C LEU A 33 -7.78 9.27 3.16
N LEU A 34 -7.66 8.74 1.95
CA LEU A 34 -8.46 9.16 0.79
C LEU A 34 -9.92 8.72 0.96
N SER A 35 -10.17 7.50 1.44
CA SER A 35 -11.52 6.98 1.67
C SER A 35 -12.32 7.75 2.73
N TRP A 36 -11.62 8.32 3.71
CA TRP A 36 -12.20 9.13 4.77
C TRP A 36 -12.24 10.63 4.44
N GLU A 37 -11.94 11.01 3.19
CA GLU A 37 -11.90 12.40 2.74
C GLU A 37 -10.92 13.29 3.54
N VAL A 38 -9.90 12.68 4.18
CA VAL A 38 -8.84 13.42 4.88
C VAL A 38 -7.87 14.02 3.87
N LEU A 39 -7.43 13.21 2.90
CA LEU A 39 -6.65 13.68 1.76
C LEU A 39 -7.58 14.02 0.61
N SER A 40 -7.31 15.14 -0.07
CA SER A 40 -7.94 15.39 -1.37
C SER A 40 -7.26 14.53 -2.44
N TRP A 41 -7.88 14.44 -3.61
CA TRP A 41 -7.25 13.81 -4.77
C TRP A 41 -5.92 14.47 -5.15
N GLU A 42 -5.85 15.81 -5.05
CA GLU A 42 -4.62 16.59 -5.32
C GLU A 42 -3.49 16.24 -4.33
N ASP A 43 -3.82 16.10 -3.05
CA ASP A 43 -2.86 15.66 -2.04
C ASP A 43 -2.33 14.27 -2.39
N TYR A 44 -3.25 13.35 -2.76
CA TYR A 44 -2.94 11.97 -3.11
C TYR A 44 -2.00 11.88 -4.31
N GLU A 45 -2.31 12.54 -5.43
CA GLU A 45 -1.44 12.58 -6.62
C GLU A 45 -0.04 13.13 -6.28
N GLY A 46 0.02 14.12 -5.37
CA GLY A 46 1.27 14.66 -4.89
C GLY A 46 2.22 13.64 -4.26
N PHE A 47 1.71 12.53 -3.71
CA PHE A 47 2.52 11.45 -3.13
C PHE A 47 2.99 10.41 -4.15
N HIS A 48 2.46 10.39 -5.38
CA HIS A 48 2.80 9.42 -6.43
C HIS A 48 4.07 9.77 -7.21
N LEU A 49 4.79 10.82 -6.79
CA LEU A 49 6.05 11.23 -7.39
C LEU A 49 7.11 10.14 -7.18
N LEU A 50 7.23 9.27 -8.19
CA LEU A 50 8.13 8.12 -8.25
C LEU A 50 9.56 8.52 -7.84
N GLY A 51 10.18 7.71 -6.98
CA GLY A 51 11.61 7.79 -6.65
C GLY A 51 11.97 8.53 -5.35
N GLN A 52 11.00 9.00 -4.57
CA GLN A 52 11.29 9.57 -3.25
C GLN A 52 11.45 8.49 -2.17
N PRO A 53 12.35 8.69 -1.18
CA PRO A 53 12.47 7.76 -0.06
C PRO A 53 11.20 7.80 0.80
N LEU A 54 10.78 6.65 1.32
CA LEU A 54 9.61 6.52 2.20
C LEU A 54 9.64 7.48 3.39
N SER A 55 10.83 7.75 3.94
CA SER A 55 11.00 8.69 5.04
C SER A 55 10.61 10.12 4.67
N HIS A 56 10.84 10.53 3.43
CA HIS A 56 10.42 11.84 2.93
C HIS A 56 8.91 11.88 2.71
N LEU A 57 8.33 10.85 2.09
CA LEU A 57 6.88 10.73 1.89
C LEU A 57 6.12 10.71 3.22
N ALA A 58 6.61 9.96 4.22
CA ALA A 58 6.04 9.91 5.55
C ALA A 58 6.07 11.29 6.24
N ARG A 59 7.19 12.01 6.18
CA ARG A 59 7.28 13.37 6.75
C ARG A 59 6.31 14.33 6.06
N ARG A 60 6.27 14.31 4.73
CA ARG A 60 5.35 15.13 3.95
C ARG A 60 3.88 14.82 4.28
N LEU A 61 3.54 13.54 4.45
CA LEU A 61 2.19 13.13 4.86
C LEU A 61 1.84 13.70 6.24
N LEU A 62 2.76 13.62 7.21
CA LEU A 62 2.54 14.19 8.53
C LEU A 62 2.38 15.71 8.48
N ASP A 63 3.10 16.41 7.59
CA ASP A 63 2.94 17.86 7.38
C ASP A 63 1.59 18.20 6.75
N THR A 64 1.14 17.45 5.73
CA THR A 64 -0.17 17.66 5.12
C THR A 64 -1.31 17.42 6.11
N VAL A 65 -1.20 16.36 6.91
CA VAL A 65 -2.20 16.02 7.93
C VAL A 65 -2.20 17.03 9.07
N TRP A 66 -1.02 17.50 9.48
CA TRP A 66 -0.89 18.56 10.48
C TRP A 66 -1.61 19.83 10.06
N ASN A 67 -1.42 20.27 8.82
CA ASN A 67 -2.03 21.48 8.27
C ASN A 67 -3.56 21.39 8.20
N LYS A 68 -4.12 20.17 8.12
CA LYS A 68 -5.57 19.90 8.14
C LYS A 68 -6.16 19.84 9.56
N GLY A 69 -5.33 19.84 10.60
CA GLY A 69 -5.74 19.96 12.00
C GLY A 69 -5.91 18.64 12.76
N THR A 70 -6.43 18.76 13.98
CA THR A 70 -6.47 17.67 14.98
C THR A 70 -7.29 16.45 14.55
N TRP A 71 -8.39 16.67 13.84
CA TRP A 71 -9.22 15.58 13.32
C TRP A 71 -8.46 14.72 12.30
N ALA A 72 -7.75 15.35 11.38
CA ALA A 72 -6.93 14.65 10.39
C ALA A 72 -5.80 13.85 11.06
N CYS A 73 -5.16 14.43 12.09
CA CYS A 73 -4.14 13.76 12.89
C CYS A 73 -4.67 12.48 13.55
N GLN A 74 -5.87 12.54 14.14
CA GLN A 74 -6.52 11.36 14.74
C GLN A 74 -6.85 10.30 13.68
N LYS A 75 -7.31 10.73 12.50
CA LYS A 75 -7.60 9.83 11.38
C LYS A 75 -6.34 9.16 10.84
N LEU A 76 -5.18 9.82 10.81
CA LEU A 76 -3.93 9.16 10.41
C LEU A 76 -3.55 8.01 11.34
N ILE A 77 -3.72 8.19 12.65
CA ILE A 77 -3.45 7.11 13.62
C ILE A 77 -4.41 5.94 13.41
N ALA A 78 -5.71 6.23 13.22
CA ALA A 78 -6.70 5.20 12.91
C ALA A 78 -6.40 4.48 11.58
N ALA A 79 -6.00 5.21 10.54
CA ALA A 79 -5.67 4.64 9.24
C ALA A 79 -4.46 3.71 9.31
N ALA A 80 -3.44 4.07 10.10
CA ALA A 80 -2.29 3.21 10.35
C ALA A 80 -2.68 1.92 11.09
N GLN A 81 -3.62 1.99 12.04
CA GLN A 81 -4.14 0.83 12.74
C GLN A 81 -4.98 -0.07 11.83
N GLU A 82 -5.86 0.51 11.01
CA GLU A 82 -6.67 -0.25 10.05
C GLU A 82 -5.77 -0.93 9.01
N ALA A 83 -4.83 -0.22 8.39
CA ALA A 83 -3.88 -0.81 7.45
C ALA A 83 -3.10 -2.01 8.04
N GLN A 84 -2.77 -1.96 9.33
CA GLN A 84 -2.14 -3.08 10.04
C GLN A 84 -3.13 -4.23 10.33
N ALA A 85 -4.34 -3.93 10.82
CA ALA A 85 -5.35 -4.93 11.16
C ALA A 85 -5.90 -5.65 9.92
N ASP A 86 -6.00 -4.91 8.83
CA ASP A 86 -6.38 -5.38 7.50
C ASP A 86 -5.40 -6.36 6.88
N SER A 87 -4.15 -6.32 7.31
CA SER A 87 -3.15 -7.32 6.96
C SER A 87 -3.44 -8.67 7.66
N GLN A 88 -4.31 -8.70 8.67
CA GLN A 88 -4.53 -9.86 9.55
C GLN A 88 -5.94 -10.49 9.50
N SER A 89 -7.00 -9.81 9.04
CA SER A 89 -8.32 -10.45 8.93
C SER A 89 -9.27 -9.82 7.90
N PRO A 90 -10.09 -10.62 7.18
CA PRO A 90 -11.07 -10.10 6.24
C PRO A 90 -12.41 -9.86 6.96
N LYS A 91 -12.59 -8.69 7.56
CA LYS A 91 -13.94 -8.20 7.88
C LYS A 91 -14.36 -7.18 6.84
N LEU A 92 -14.74 -7.67 5.66
CA LEU A 92 -15.35 -6.84 4.63
C LEU A 92 -16.82 -6.62 4.98
N HIS A 93 -17.10 -5.61 5.79
CA HIS A 93 -18.43 -4.99 5.83
C HIS A 93 -18.47 -3.91 4.76
N GLY A 94 -19.18 -4.18 3.66
CA GLY A 94 -19.29 -3.23 2.56
C GLY A 94 -20.11 -3.80 1.42
N CYS A 95 -21.43 -3.84 1.60
CA CYS A 95 -22.32 -3.84 0.45
C CYS A 95 -22.33 -2.38 -0.03
N TRP A 96 -21.67 -2.11 -1.16
CA TRP A 96 -21.73 -0.80 -1.81
C TRP A 96 -22.93 -0.78 -2.75
N ASP A 97 -23.55 0.37 -2.99
CA ASP A 97 -24.69 0.45 -3.91
C ASP A 97 -24.21 0.27 -5.37
N PRO A 98 -24.63 -0.80 -6.08
CA PRO A 98 -24.27 -1.01 -7.48
C PRO A 98 -24.85 0.04 -8.43
N HIS A 99 -25.88 0.78 -8.00
CA HIS A 99 -26.62 1.74 -8.82
C HIS A 99 -26.42 3.19 -8.36
N SER A 100 -25.31 3.45 -7.68
CA SER A 100 -24.93 4.79 -7.27
C SER A 100 -24.92 5.79 -8.44
N LEU A 101 -25.46 6.97 -8.18
CA LEU A 101 -25.38 8.12 -9.08
C LEU A 101 -23.95 8.67 -9.21
N HIS A 102 -23.05 8.29 -8.30
CA HIS A 102 -21.67 8.79 -8.22
C HIS A 102 -20.65 7.66 -8.02
N PRO A 103 -20.49 6.77 -9.02
CA PRO A 103 -19.66 5.57 -8.89
C PRO A 103 -18.18 5.88 -8.61
N ALA A 104 -17.64 6.99 -9.12
CA ALA A 104 -16.27 7.40 -8.82
C ALA A 104 -16.07 7.77 -7.34
N ARG A 105 -17.07 8.38 -6.70
CA ARG A 105 -17.02 8.73 -5.27
C ARG A 105 -17.10 7.48 -4.40
N ASP A 106 -17.92 6.52 -4.79
CA ASP A 106 -18.08 5.27 -4.04
C ASP A 106 -16.86 4.36 -4.19
N LEU A 107 -16.20 4.38 -5.35
CA LEU A 107 -14.89 3.76 -5.50
C LEU A 107 -13.86 4.35 -4.51
N GLN A 108 -13.88 5.67 -4.32
CA GLN A 108 -12.94 6.34 -3.41
C GLN A 108 -13.27 6.03 -1.94
N SER A 109 -14.53 6.13 -1.53
CA SER A 109 -14.97 5.88 -0.14
C SER A 109 -14.73 4.43 0.31
N HIS A 110 -14.64 3.51 -0.64
CA HIS A 110 -14.44 2.08 -0.40
C HIS A 110 -13.11 1.54 -0.94
N ARG A 111 -12.21 2.44 -1.32
CA ARG A 111 -10.93 2.14 -1.98
C ARG A 111 -10.11 1.05 -1.28
N PRO A 112 -9.87 1.06 0.05
CA PRO A 112 -9.05 0.04 0.72
C PRO A 112 -9.62 -1.38 0.55
N ALA A 113 -10.94 -1.52 0.65
CA ALA A 113 -11.63 -2.79 0.52
C ALA A 113 -11.64 -3.31 -0.93
N ILE A 114 -11.82 -2.40 -1.88
CA ILE A 114 -11.82 -2.70 -3.31
C ILE A 114 -10.43 -3.14 -3.78
N VAL A 115 -9.37 -2.41 -3.39
CA VAL A 115 -7.98 -2.78 -3.70
C VAL A 115 -7.66 -4.21 -3.25
N ARG A 116 -8.16 -4.64 -2.08
CA ARG A 116 -7.94 -6.01 -1.60
C ARG A 116 -8.69 -7.06 -2.39
N ARG A 117 -9.95 -6.81 -2.76
CA ARG A 117 -10.70 -7.73 -3.61
C ARG A 117 -10.05 -7.86 -4.99
N LEU A 118 -9.51 -6.75 -5.48
CA LEU A 118 -8.79 -6.70 -6.75
C LEU A 118 -7.41 -7.36 -6.67
N HIS A 119 -6.72 -7.36 -5.52
CA HIS A 119 -5.33 -7.85 -5.39
C HIS A 119 -5.07 -9.19 -6.11
N SER A 120 -5.95 -10.19 -5.97
CA SER A 120 -5.81 -11.49 -6.63
C SER A 120 -6.49 -11.61 -8.00
N HIS A 121 -7.21 -10.58 -8.42
CA HIS A 121 -8.08 -10.59 -9.61
C HIS A 121 -7.81 -9.44 -10.60
N VAL A 122 -6.76 -8.63 -10.39
CA VAL A 122 -6.48 -7.43 -11.21
C VAL A 122 -6.37 -7.79 -12.68
N GLU A 123 -5.65 -8.87 -13.02
CA GLU A 123 -5.43 -9.25 -14.41
C GLU A 123 -6.75 -9.59 -15.13
N ASN A 124 -7.59 -10.42 -14.49
CA ASN A 124 -8.91 -10.76 -15.01
C ASN A 124 -9.78 -9.51 -15.17
N MET A 125 -9.65 -8.54 -14.27
CA MET A 125 -10.40 -7.29 -14.35
C MET A 125 -9.91 -6.36 -15.44
N LEU A 126 -8.60 -6.33 -15.71
CA LEU A 126 -8.03 -5.61 -16.84
C LEU A 126 -8.47 -6.24 -18.17
N ASP A 127 -8.49 -7.57 -18.27
CA ASP A 127 -8.97 -8.27 -19.47
C ASP A 127 -10.44 -7.95 -19.75
N LEU A 128 -11.31 -8.06 -18.75
CA LEU A 128 -12.73 -7.74 -18.90
C LEU A 128 -12.97 -6.25 -19.21
N ALA A 129 -12.19 -5.35 -18.61
CA ALA A 129 -12.29 -3.92 -18.89
C ALA A 129 -11.81 -3.57 -20.32
N TRP A 130 -10.80 -4.28 -20.83
CA TRP A 130 -10.32 -4.16 -22.20
C TRP A 130 -11.32 -4.72 -23.22
N GLU A 131 -11.84 -5.93 -22.98
CA GLU A 131 -12.83 -6.58 -23.84
C GLU A 131 -14.10 -5.75 -24.02
N ARG A 132 -14.55 -5.08 -22.95
CA ARG A 132 -15.70 -4.17 -23.00
C ARG A 132 -15.38 -2.78 -23.54
N GLY A 133 -14.11 -2.50 -23.87
CA GLY A 133 -13.67 -1.22 -24.45
C GLY A 133 -13.57 -0.07 -23.45
N PHE A 134 -13.54 -0.32 -22.15
CA PHE A 134 -13.35 0.73 -21.14
C PHE A 134 -11.90 1.18 -21.04
N VAL A 135 -10.96 0.27 -21.29
CA VAL A 135 -9.52 0.51 -21.18
C VAL A 135 -8.86 0.18 -22.52
N SER A 136 -7.96 1.03 -22.98
CA SER A 136 -7.16 0.79 -24.18
C SER A 136 -6.02 -0.17 -23.89
N GLN A 137 -5.48 -0.81 -24.91
CA GLN A 137 -4.33 -1.71 -24.76
C GLN A 137 -3.13 -1.01 -24.12
N TYR A 138 -2.87 0.25 -24.50
CA TYR A 138 -1.78 1.06 -23.94
C TYR A 138 -1.92 1.25 -22.42
N GLU A 139 -3.12 1.59 -21.95
CA GLU A 139 -3.40 1.75 -20.52
C GLU A 139 -3.31 0.41 -19.77
N CYS A 140 -3.75 -0.69 -20.38
CA CYS A 140 -3.55 -2.02 -19.81
C CYS A 140 -2.07 -2.35 -19.66
N ASP A 141 -1.25 -2.07 -20.67
CA ASP A 141 0.18 -2.34 -20.67
C ASP A 141 0.92 -1.49 -19.62
N GLU A 142 0.53 -0.21 -19.46
CA GLU A 142 1.06 0.66 -18.40
C GLU A 142 0.73 0.14 -17.00
N ILE A 143 -0.48 -0.36 -16.78
CA ILE A 143 -0.87 -0.95 -15.48
C ILE A 143 -0.15 -2.28 -15.27
N ARG A 144 0.09 -3.07 -16.32
CA ARG A 144 0.73 -4.39 -16.27
C ARG A 144 2.24 -4.38 -16.11
N LEU A 145 2.87 -3.21 -16.04
CA LEU A 145 4.32 -3.14 -15.90
C LEU A 145 4.82 -4.00 -14.73
N PRO A 146 5.92 -4.75 -14.91
CA PRO A 146 6.43 -5.70 -13.92
C PRO A 146 7.01 -5.03 -12.66
N ILE A 147 7.12 -3.70 -12.68
CA ILE A 147 7.54 -2.89 -11.54
C ILE A 147 6.46 -2.74 -10.47
N PHE A 148 5.19 -3.01 -10.81
CA PHE A 148 4.06 -2.84 -9.89
C PHE A 148 3.63 -4.15 -9.28
N THR A 149 3.44 -4.14 -7.96
CA THR A 149 2.79 -5.23 -7.25
C THR A 149 1.30 -5.32 -7.61
N PRO A 150 0.63 -6.46 -7.38
CA PRO A 150 -0.80 -6.58 -7.69
C PRO A 150 -1.66 -5.51 -6.99
N SER A 151 -1.34 -5.12 -5.75
CA SER A 151 -2.00 -4.02 -5.04
C SER A 151 -1.81 -2.68 -5.74
N GLN A 152 -0.59 -2.39 -6.22
CA GLN A 152 -0.29 -1.17 -6.97
C GLN A 152 -1.02 -1.14 -8.33
N ARG A 153 -1.12 -2.28 -9.01
CA ARG A 153 -1.90 -2.40 -10.24
C ARG A 153 -3.38 -2.14 -10.00
N ALA A 154 -3.93 -2.67 -8.91
CA ALA A 154 -5.31 -2.40 -8.50
C ALA A 154 -5.54 -0.91 -8.24
N ARG A 155 -4.63 -0.23 -7.52
CA ARG A 155 -4.70 1.22 -7.29
C ARG A 155 -4.71 2.00 -8.59
N ARG A 156 -3.77 1.71 -9.50
CA ARG A 156 -3.70 2.37 -10.82
C ARG A 156 -4.97 2.17 -11.65
N LEU A 157 -5.56 0.98 -11.60
CA LEU A 157 -6.85 0.72 -12.25
C LEU A 157 -7.98 1.58 -11.64
N LEU A 158 -8.01 1.73 -10.33
CA LEU A 158 -8.97 2.62 -9.65
C LEU A 158 -8.71 4.09 -9.97
N ASP A 159 -7.45 4.51 -10.02
CA ASP A 159 -7.05 5.87 -10.38
C ASP A 159 -7.54 6.21 -11.80
N LEU A 160 -7.31 5.29 -12.74
CA LEU A 160 -7.83 5.40 -14.11
C LEU A 160 -9.36 5.52 -14.13
N ALA A 161 -10.06 4.73 -13.31
CA ALA A 161 -11.51 4.76 -13.19
C ALA A 161 -12.06 6.05 -12.59
N THR A 162 -11.31 6.71 -11.71
CA THR A 162 -11.71 8.01 -11.14
C THR A 162 -11.60 9.15 -12.15
N VAL A 163 -10.64 9.07 -13.08
CA VAL A 163 -10.43 10.10 -14.12
C VAL A 163 -11.30 9.85 -15.36
N LYS A 164 -11.59 8.59 -15.70
CA LYS A 164 -12.38 8.23 -16.88
C LYS A 164 -13.89 8.34 -16.66
N ALA A 165 -14.53 9.21 -17.43
CA ALA A 165 -15.98 9.36 -17.48
C ALA A 165 -16.70 8.36 -18.41
N ASN A 166 -16.09 7.21 -18.74
CA ASN A 166 -16.62 6.24 -19.71
C ASN A 166 -17.41 5.08 -19.06
N GLY A 167 -17.77 5.19 -17.78
CA GLY A 167 -18.50 4.15 -17.05
C GLY A 167 -17.63 3.05 -16.44
N LEU A 168 -16.30 3.11 -16.58
CA LEU A 168 -15.37 2.18 -15.95
C LEU A 168 -15.59 2.08 -14.42
N ALA A 169 -15.86 3.22 -13.76
CA ALA A 169 -16.10 3.24 -12.32
C ALA A 169 -17.32 2.39 -11.89
N ALA A 170 -18.44 2.52 -12.62
CA ALA A 170 -19.64 1.73 -12.34
C ALA A 170 -19.43 0.25 -12.64
N PHE A 171 -18.75 -0.05 -13.75
CA PHE A 171 -18.39 -1.41 -14.13
C PHE A 171 -17.56 -2.11 -13.03
N LEU A 172 -16.54 -1.44 -12.51
CA LEU A 172 -15.69 -1.97 -11.45
C LEU A 172 -16.45 -2.19 -10.15
N LEU A 173 -17.30 -1.24 -9.73
CA LEU A 173 -18.12 -1.40 -8.51
C LEU A 173 -19.00 -2.63 -8.58
N GLN A 174 -19.65 -2.88 -9.72
CA GLN A 174 -20.50 -4.04 -9.91
C GLN A 174 -19.70 -5.35 -9.88
N HIS A 175 -18.64 -5.45 -10.69
CA HIS A 175 -17.90 -6.70 -10.84
C HIS A 175 -17.08 -7.06 -9.59
N VAL A 176 -16.57 -6.06 -8.85
CA VAL A 176 -15.85 -6.30 -7.59
C VAL A 176 -16.75 -6.89 -6.50
N GLN A 177 -18.06 -6.62 -6.53
CA GLN A 177 -19.01 -7.25 -5.61
C GLN A 177 -19.18 -8.73 -5.91
N GLU A 178 -19.20 -9.08 -7.19
CA GLU A 178 -19.36 -10.45 -7.70
C GLU A 178 -18.09 -11.30 -7.53
N LEU A 179 -16.92 -10.66 -7.37
CA LEU A 179 -15.67 -11.37 -7.11
C LEU A 179 -15.76 -12.18 -5.80
N PRO A 180 -15.29 -13.44 -5.80
CA PRO A 180 -15.22 -14.23 -4.59
C PRO A 180 -14.34 -13.50 -3.58
N VAL A 181 -14.85 -13.35 -2.35
CA VAL A 181 -14.07 -12.78 -1.25
C VAL A 181 -12.78 -13.59 -1.15
N PRO A 182 -11.60 -12.96 -1.23
CA PRO A 182 -10.35 -13.67 -1.04
C PRO A 182 -10.39 -14.35 0.34
N LEU A 183 -10.62 -15.66 0.35
CA LEU A 183 -10.25 -16.51 1.48
C LEU A 183 -8.78 -16.19 1.72
N ALA A 184 -8.46 -15.71 2.92
CA ALA A 184 -7.12 -15.28 3.29
C ALA A 184 -6.11 -16.35 2.84
N LEU A 185 -5.54 -16.17 1.65
CA LEU A 185 -4.43 -16.97 1.20
C LEU A 185 -3.31 -16.43 2.06
N PRO A 186 -2.73 -17.25 2.95
CA PRO A 186 -1.61 -16.80 3.75
C PRO A 186 -0.53 -16.49 2.72
N LEU A 187 -0.32 -15.19 2.43
CA LEU A 187 0.61 -14.61 1.48
C LEU A 187 1.92 -15.35 1.59
N GLU A 188 2.03 -16.44 0.83
CA GLU A 188 3.11 -17.40 0.78
C GLU A 188 4.06 -17.34 2.00
N ALA A 189 3.47 -17.38 3.20
CA ALA A 189 4.19 -16.94 4.39
C ALA A 189 5.30 -17.93 4.70
N ALA A 190 5.14 -19.17 4.24
CA ALA A 190 6.13 -20.22 4.29
C ALA A 190 7.30 -20.00 3.33
N THR A 191 7.07 -19.58 2.08
CA THR A 191 8.14 -19.33 1.09
C THR A 191 8.90 -18.04 1.42
N CYS A 192 8.20 -16.97 1.81
CA CYS A 192 8.83 -15.75 2.33
C CYS A 192 9.63 -16.01 3.62
N LYS A 193 9.09 -16.78 4.58
CA LYS A 193 9.86 -17.16 5.79
C LYS A 193 11.08 -18.02 5.46
N LYS A 194 10.97 -18.97 4.51
CA LYS A 194 12.10 -19.79 4.06
C LYS A 194 13.16 -18.94 3.35
N TYR A 195 12.75 -18.01 2.50
CA TYR A 195 13.65 -17.10 1.81
C TYR A 195 14.36 -16.17 2.81
N MET A 196 13.62 -15.55 3.74
CA MET A 196 14.21 -14.73 4.79
C MET A 196 15.16 -15.52 5.70
N ALA A 197 14.81 -16.76 6.05
CA ALA A 197 15.69 -17.64 6.81
C ALA A 197 16.98 -17.92 6.05
N LYS A 198 16.89 -18.29 4.75
CA LYS A 198 18.05 -18.48 3.89
C LYS A 198 18.91 -17.22 3.81
N LEU A 199 18.29 -16.06 3.59
CA LEU A 199 18.98 -14.78 3.44
C LEU A 199 19.68 -14.36 4.73
N ARG A 200 19.03 -14.55 5.90
CA ARG A 200 19.68 -14.37 7.21
C ARG A 200 20.85 -15.33 7.41
N THR A 201 20.71 -16.60 7.03
CA THR A 201 21.80 -17.58 7.15
C THR A 201 22.97 -17.25 6.22
N THR A 202 22.73 -16.79 4.99
CA THR A 202 23.82 -16.40 4.08
C THR A 202 24.49 -15.11 4.52
N VAL A 203 23.75 -14.10 4.98
CA VAL A 203 24.35 -12.86 5.51
C VAL A 203 25.15 -13.15 6.79
N SER A 204 24.64 -14.00 7.69
CA SER A 204 25.37 -14.43 8.88
C SER A 204 26.59 -15.31 8.56
N ALA A 205 26.53 -16.11 7.49
CA ALA A 205 27.72 -16.83 7.02
C ALA A 205 28.75 -15.86 6.43
N GLN A 206 28.32 -14.92 5.58
CA GLN A 206 29.20 -13.92 4.96
C GLN A 206 29.82 -12.97 5.98
N SER A 207 29.12 -12.64 7.07
CA SER A 207 29.67 -11.84 8.17
C SER A 207 30.78 -12.56 8.95
N ARG A 208 30.92 -13.87 8.77
CA ARG A 208 32.00 -14.70 9.35
C ARG A 208 33.16 -14.94 8.39
N PHE A 209 33.04 -14.48 7.14
CA PHE A 209 34.06 -14.60 6.10
C PHE A 209 34.67 -13.24 5.73
N LEU A 210 35.00 -12.41 6.72
CA LEU A 210 35.94 -11.32 6.46
C LEU A 210 37.34 -11.92 6.43
N SER A 211 37.82 -12.24 5.23
CA SER A 211 39.23 -12.57 5.01
C SER A 211 40.06 -11.31 5.12
N THR A 212 41.13 -11.34 5.89
CA THR A 212 42.16 -10.30 5.80
C THR A 212 42.80 -10.31 4.41
N TYR A 213 43.34 -9.17 3.98
CA TYR A 213 43.92 -8.97 2.63
C TYR A 213 45.07 -9.93 2.30
N ASP A 214 45.63 -10.60 3.31
CA ASP A 214 46.71 -11.59 3.22
C ASP A 214 46.20 -13.06 3.23
N GLY A 215 44.88 -13.27 3.29
CA GLY A 215 44.25 -14.60 3.18
C GLY A 215 44.51 -15.57 4.35
N ALA A 216 45.20 -15.11 5.41
CA ALA A 216 45.66 -15.97 6.49
C ALA A 216 44.60 -16.23 7.57
N GLU A 217 43.61 -15.33 7.75
CA GLU A 217 42.65 -15.40 8.85
C GLU A 217 41.24 -14.98 8.42
N THR A 218 40.23 -15.76 8.84
CA THR A 218 38.80 -15.43 8.75
C THR A 218 38.35 -14.78 10.04
N LEU A 219 38.03 -13.48 10.00
CA LEU A 219 37.51 -12.72 11.13
C LEU A 219 35.98 -12.76 11.14
N CYS A 220 35.38 -13.03 12.30
CA CYS A 220 33.94 -12.85 12.49
C CYS A 220 33.65 -11.40 12.86
N LEU A 221 32.65 -10.78 12.23
CA LEU A 221 32.18 -9.43 12.59
C LEU A 221 31.77 -9.30 14.07
N GLU A 222 31.36 -10.40 14.68
CA GLU A 222 31.02 -10.49 16.11
C GLU A 222 32.24 -10.23 17.02
N ASP A 223 33.46 -10.56 16.58
CA ASP A 223 34.71 -10.36 17.35
C ASP A 223 35.27 -8.94 17.21
N ILE A 224 34.76 -8.15 16.25
CA ILE A 224 35.25 -6.79 15.94
C ILE A 224 34.47 -5.72 16.72
N TYR A 225 33.22 -5.99 17.09
CA TYR A 225 32.31 -5.00 17.68
C TYR A 225 31.93 -5.27 19.14
N THR A 226 32.67 -6.10 19.88
CA THR A 226 32.50 -6.18 21.34
C THR A 226 33.32 -5.09 22.04
N GLU A 227 32.82 -3.86 22.04
CA GLU A 227 32.79 -2.90 23.16
C GLU A 227 31.61 -1.91 22.98
#